data_AF-A0A653MXR7-F1
#
_entry.id   AF-A0A653MXR7-F1
#
_cell.length_a   1.000
_cell.length_b   1.000
_cell.length_c   1.000
_cell.angle_alpha   90.00
_cell.angle_beta   90.00
_cell.angle_gamma   90.00
#
_symmetry.space_group_name_H-M   'P 1'
#
loop_
_entity.id
_entity.type
_entity.pdbx_description
1 polymer ?
#
loop_
_entity_poly.entity_id
_entity_poly.type
_entity_poly.pdbx_seq_one_letter_code
_entity_poly.pdbx_strand_id
1 'polypeptide(L)'
;MTLITLRNLGVTLGAPLFSDLSFSLVAGDRLGLVAANGRGKSTLLRCLAGSLESSAGEITRSRGLRIGHVEQDTPPKLLEQPVDRLLLDQLPAEQRESEHWRVEVALDTLSVPPELRRRPLGQLSGGWQRLVLLARAGIAEPDLLLLDEPTNHLDLARIGLLESWLAALPRDMAVILSSHDRAFLDTATNRTLFLRQERSQLFALPYSPARAALEETDAAQARQHERDLKAVQQMRRQAAKLNNLGINSGSDLLLSKTKQLKRRADELEATARPADRERSAGAIRLASSATHARALVELDDVTVETPDGRLLFRSGKRWISPGDRVVLLGLNGAGKSLFIAMLHAAIHGEERSGMRTTPSLVLGYASQSLAELPDADTPHDLISRRFDVGDQPARGLLAGAGIAIDRQTGPIGALSGGQRARLAMLALRLARPNFYLLDEPTNHLDIEGQEALEAELTAGETSCLLVSHDRSFVRAIGNRFWRIDKRRLVEVDDPEAFFQEAMEAEG
;
A
#
# COMPACT_ATOMS: atom_id res chain seq x y z
N MET A 1 25.69 -6.80 16.94
CA MET A 1 26.52 -7.46 15.90
C MET A 1 25.97 -7.05 14.53
N THR A 2 26.82 -6.66 13.58
CA THR A 2 26.37 -6.32 12.22
C THR A 2 26.10 -7.60 11.43
N LEU A 3 24.88 -7.72 10.89
CA LEU A 3 24.44 -8.90 10.14
C LEU A 3 24.68 -8.72 8.63
N ILE A 4 24.27 -7.56 8.10
CA ILE A 4 24.41 -7.21 6.68
C ILE A 4 24.89 -5.75 6.56
N THR A 5 25.80 -5.50 5.63
CA THR A 5 26.19 -4.15 5.21
C THR A 5 25.99 -4.00 3.70
N LEU A 6 25.30 -2.94 3.31
CA LEU A 6 25.11 -2.52 1.93
C LEU A 6 26.00 -1.32 1.62
N ARG A 7 26.68 -1.35 0.48
CA ARG A 7 27.51 -0.24 -0.01
C ARG A 7 27.16 0.07 -1.45
N ASN A 8 26.60 1.24 -1.68
CA ASN A 8 26.20 1.77 -2.99
C ASN A 8 25.40 0.76 -3.82
N LEU A 9 24.51 0.01 -3.16
CA LEU A 9 23.74 -1.03 -3.81
C LEU A 9 22.79 -0.41 -4.83
N GLY A 10 22.75 -0.99 -6.04
CA GLY A 10 21.81 -0.62 -7.08
C GLY A 10 21.32 -1.82 -7.87
N VAL A 11 20.07 -1.77 -8.31
CA VAL A 11 19.45 -2.81 -9.13
C VAL A 11 18.73 -2.19 -10.32
N THR A 12 18.99 -2.74 -11.50
CA THR A 12 18.39 -2.33 -12.78
C THR A 12 17.75 -3.54 -13.45
N LEU A 13 16.43 -3.48 -13.67
CA LEU A 13 15.67 -4.49 -14.42
C LEU A 13 14.93 -3.79 -15.56
N GLY A 14 15.60 -3.63 -16.71
CA GLY A 14 15.14 -2.77 -17.81
C GLY A 14 15.31 -1.28 -17.51
N ALA A 15 14.83 -0.82 -16.36
CA ALA A 15 15.05 0.51 -15.79
C ALA A 15 15.64 0.42 -14.37
N PRO A 16 16.36 1.45 -13.88
CA PRO A 16 16.86 1.49 -12.51
C PRO A 16 15.70 1.45 -11.51
N LEU A 17 15.72 0.48 -10.60
CA LEU A 17 14.73 0.36 -9.52
C LEU A 17 15.12 1.24 -8.34
N PHE A 18 16.39 1.16 -7.94
CA PHE A 18 17.03 1.98 -6.91
C PHE A 18 18.54 2.02 -7.13
N SER A 19 19.20 3.10 -6.69
CA SER A 19 20.66 3.26 -6.72
C SER A 19 21.19 3.89 -5.43
N ASP A 20 22.50 3.76 -5.24
CA ASP A 20 23.27 4.38 -4.14
C ASP A 20 22.76 4.01 -2.73
N LEU A 21 22.15 2.84 -2.57
CA LEU A 21 21.62 2.39 -1.29
C LEU A 21 22.76 1.88 -0.38
N SER A 22 22.99 2.60 0.72
CA SER A 22 24.02 2.27 1.71
C SER A 22 23.45 2.30 3.12
N PHE A 23 23.43 1.16 3.80
CA PHE A 23 23.13 1.08 5.23
C PHE A 23 23.69 -0.21 5.83
N SER A 24 23.66 -0.32 7.16
CA SER A 24 23.97 -1.56 7.87
C SER A 24 22.78 -2.00 8.72
N LEU A 25 22.56 -3.31 8.71
CA LEU A 25 21.58 -4.01 9.54
C LEU A 25 22.33 -4.69 10.68
N VAL A 26 21.86 -4.46 11.90
CA VAL A 26 22.40 -5.05 13.13
C VAL A 26 21.36 -5.95 13.80
N ALA A 27 21.82 -6.84 14.66
CA ALA A 27 20.98 -7.66 15.52
C ALA A 27 19.94 -6.79 16.27
N GLY A 28 18.67 -7.21 16.26
CA GLY A 28 17.54 -6.54 16.88
C GLY A 28 16.89 -5.41 16.07
N ASP A 29 17.41 -5.07 14.89
CA ASP A 29 16.75 -4.12 13.99
C ASP A 29 15.38 -4.65 13.55
N ARG A 30 14.35 -3.79 13.55
CA ARG A 30 13.03 -4.05 12.98
C ARG A 30 12.76 -3.01 11.90
N LEU A 31 13.16 -3.31 10.68
CA LEU A 31 13.16 -2.39 9.56
C LEU A 31 11.90 -2.55 8.70
N GLY A 32 11.07 -1.51 8.64
CA GLY A 32 10.01 -1.35 7.65
C GLY A 32 10.57 -0.92 6.30
N LEU A 33 10.24 -1.64 5.24
CA LEU A 33 10.59 -1.34 3.86
C LEU A 33 9.38 -0.77 3.12
N VAL A 34 9.40 0.53 2.88
CA VAL A 34 8.33 1.26 2.20
C VAL A 34 8.81 1.72 0.84
N ALA A 35 8.02 1.43 -0.20
CA ALA A 35 8.26 1.90 -1.55
C ALA A 35 6.94 1.94 -2.32
N ALA A 36 6.84 2.81 -3.31
CA ALA A 36 5.77 2.75 -4.29
C ALA A 36 5.80 1.42 -5.07
N ASN A 37 4.66 1.01 -5.62
CA ASN A 37 4.58 -0.24 -6.37
C ASN A 37 5.56 -0.27 -7.55
N GLY A 38 6.28 -1.39 -7.68
CA GLY A 38 7.28 -1.58 -8.73
C GLY A 38 8.65 -0.93 -8.48
N ARG A 39 8.88 -0.32 -7.30
CA ARG A 39 10.19 0.27 -6.93
C ARG A 39 11.21 -0.69 -6.32
N GLY A 40 10.93 -2.00 -6.38
CA GLY A 40 11.90 -3.03 -6.05
C GLY A 40 11.96 -3.48 -4.59
N LYS A 41 10.86 -3.41 -3.83
CA LYS A 41 10.77 -3.97 -2.46
C LYS A 41 11.16 -5.45 -2.43
N SER A 42 10.40 -6.28 -3.14
CA SER A 42 10.67 -7.72 -3.28
C SER A 42 12.04 -7.97 -3.89
N THR A 43 12.47 -7.12 -4.83
CA THR A 43 13.80 -7.22 -5.45
C THR A 43 14.92 -7.02 -4.42
N LEU A 44 14.82 -6.01 -3.56
CA LEU A 44 15.77 -5.77 -2.49
C LEU A 44 15.79 -6.94 -1.50
N LEU A 45 14.63 -7.47 -1.11
CA LEU A 45 14.54 -8.64 -0.23
C LEU A 45 15.21 -9.87 -0.84
N ARG A 46 14.99 -10.15 -2.13
CA ARG A 46 15.69 -11.23 -2.87
C ARG A 46 17.20 -11.00 -2.95
N CYS A 47 17.63 -9.76 -3.17
CA CYS A 47 19.05 -9.42 -3.14
C CYS A 47 19.67 -9.68 -1.76
N LEU A 48 18.96 -9.35 -0.68
CA LEU A 48 19.41 -9.61 0.69
C LEU A 48 19.43 -11.11 1.01
N ALA A 49 18.41 -11.86 0.58
CA ALA A 49 18.33 -13.31 0.68
C ALA A 49 19.41 -14.05 -0.14
N GLY A 50 19.99 -13.39 -1.15
CA GLY A 50 20.99 -13.98 -2.04
C GLY A 50 20.41 -14.74 -3.22
N SER A 51 19.09 -14.65 -3.45
CA SER A 51 18.42 -15.26 -4.60
C SER A 51 18.44 -14.39 -5.86
N LEU A 52 18.91 -13.15 -5.77
CA LEU A 52 19.09 -12.24 -6.90
C LEU A 52 20.39 -11.43 -6.77
N GLU A 53 21.16 -11.32 -7.84
CA GLU A 53 22.37 -10.48 -7.87
C GLU A 53 22.03 -8.99 -8.07
N SER A 54 22.82 -8.12 -7.45
CA SER A 54 22.72 -6.68 -7.64
C SER A 54 23.42 -6.23 -8.91
N SER A 55 22.93 -5.16 -9.54
CA SER A 55 23.54 -4.58 -10.73
C SER A 55 24.75 -3.69 -10.41
N ALA A 56 24.78 -3.11 -9.21
CA ALA A 56 25.86 -2.26 -8.71
C ALA A 56 26.00 -2.38 -7.19
N GLY A 57 27.17 -2.01 -6.67
CA GLY A 57 27.48 -2.04 -5.24
C GLY A 57 27.77 -3.44 -4.71
N GLU A 58 27.82 -3.56 -3.38
CA GLU A 58 28.15 -4.80 -2.68
C GLU A 58 27.23 -5.05 -1.49
N ILE A 59 26.89 -6.33 -1.26
CA ILE A 59 26.21 -6.83 -0.06
C ILE A 59 27.18 -7.72 0.73
N THR A 60 27.69 -7.21 1.85
CA THR A 60 28.53 -7.99 2.76
C THR A 60 27.65 -8.61 3.85
N ARG A 61 27.73 -9.94 4.03
CA ARG A 61 26.99 -10.69 5.07
C ARG A 61 27.94 -11.23 6.12
N SER A 62 27.48 -11.27 7.36
CA SER A 62 28.22 -11.96 8.43
C SER A 62 28.34 -13.46 8.14
N ARG A 63 29.46 -14.05 8.54
CA ARG A 63 29.74 -15.47 8.29
C ARG A 63 28.75 -16.34 9.06
N GLY A 64 28.08 -17.25 8.36
CA GLY A 64 27.11 -18.18 8.96
C GLY A 64 25.71 -17.59 9.17
N LEU A 65 25.43 -16.39 8.65
CA LEU A 65 24.12 -15.76 8.74
C LEU A 65 23.02 -16.65 8.15
N ARG A 66 22.04 -17.02 8.98
CA ARG A 66 20.83 -17.74 8.57
C ARG A 66 19.72 -16.74 8.28
N ILE A 67 19.20 -16.78 7.05
CA ILE A 67 18.12 -15.89 6.61
C ILE A 67 16.86 -16.72 6.38
N GLY A 68 15.78 -16.36 7.07
CA GLY A 68 14.44 -16.85 6.78
C GLY A 68 13.74 -15.86 5.84
N HIS A 69 13.27 -16.31 4.69
CA HIS A 69 12.60 -15.45 3.71
C HIS A 69 11.19 -15.95 3.42
N VAL A 70 10.22 -15.06 3.58
CA VAL A 70 8.83 -15.26 3.20
C VAL A 70 8.55 -14.36 2.00
N GLU A 71 8.44 -14.97 0.82
CA GLU A 71 8.14 -14.26 -0.43
C GLU A 71 6.67 -13.85 -0.52
N GLN A 72 6.38 -12.80 -1.30
CA GLN A 72 5.01 -12.35 -1.54
C GLN A 72 4.18 -13.46 -2.21
N ASP A 73 4.72 -14.07 -3.27
CA ASP A 73 4.08 -15.17 -3.99
C ASP A 73 4.62 -16.52 -3.52
N THR A 74 3.73 -17.44 -3.17
CA THR A 74 4.11 -18.78 -2.73
C THR A 74 4.63 -19.60 -3.92
N PRO A 75 5.86 -20.15 -3.85
CA PRO A 75 6.39 -21.00 -4.90
C PRO A 75 5.47 -22.21 -5.17
N PRO A 76 5.18 -22.58 -6.44
CA PRO A 76 4.25 -23.67 -6.76
C PRO A 76 4.58 -25.00 -6.07
N LYS A 77 5.88 -25.31 -5.93
CA LYS A 77 6.37 -26.52 -5.26
C LYS A 77 5.96 -26.62 -3.78
N LEU A 78 5.74 -25.48 -3.12
CA LEU A 78 5.28 -25.47 -1.72
C LEU A 78 3.77 -25.70 -1.64
N LEU A 79 3.00 -25.28 -2.64
CA LEU A 79 1.53 -25.41 -2.66
C LEU A 79 1.07 -26.88 -2.71
N GLU A 80 1.87 -27.75 -3.31
CA GLU A 80 1.55 -29.18 -3.45
C GLU A 80 1.84 -29.99 -2.18
N GLN A 81 2.59 -29.45 -1.22
CA GLN A 81 3.06 -30.18 -0.04
C GLN A 81 2.15 -30.03 1.17
N PRO A 82 1.97 -31.10 1.97
CA PRO A 82 1.32 -31.01 3.28
C PRO A 82 2.02 -30.01 4.21
N VAL A 83 1.25 -29.27 5.00
CA VAL A 83 1.75 -28.22 5.90
C VAL A 83 2.77 -28.74 6.91
N ASP A 84 2.46 -29.83 7.61
CA ASP A 84 3.34 -30.49 8.57
C ASP A 84 4.70 -30.86 7.95
N ARG A 85 4.66 -31.48 6.77
CA ARG A 85 5.85 -31.89 6.02
C ARG A 85 6.70 -30.69 5.61
N LEU A 86 6.05 -29.61 5.19
CA LEU A 86 6.70 -28.40 4.72
C LEU A 86 7.52 -27.69 5.83
N LEU A 87 7.06 -27.74 7.09
CA LEU A 87 7.85 -27.30 8.25
C LEU A 87 8.93 -28.33 8.62
N LEU A 88 8.59 -29.63 8.63
CA LEU A 88 9.52 -30.70 8.97
C LEU A 88 10.75 -30.70 8.04
N ASP A 89 10.56 -30.37 6.76
CA ASP A 89 11.64 -30.28 5.79
C ASP A 89 12.60 -29.09 6.03
N GLN A 90 12.25 -28.13 6.90
CA GLN A 90 13.18 -27.10 7.39
C GLN A 90 14.12 -27.59 8.48
N LEU A 91 13.78 -28.70 9.15
CA LEU A 91 14.64 -29.30 10.15
C LEU A 91 15.70 -30.22 9.49
N PRO A 92 16.92 -30.30 10.06
CA PRO A 92 17.94 -31.24 9.62
C PRO A 92 17.41 -32.67 9.55
N ALA A 93 17.73 -33.40 8.47
CA ALA A 93 17.14 -34.71 8.20
C ALA A 93 17.27 -35.71 9.38
N GLU A 94 18.39 -35.66 10.08
CA GLU A 94 18.70 -36.51 11.25
C GLU A 94 17.86 -36.15 12.49
N GLN A 95 17.34 -34.93 12.58
CA GLN A 95 16.61 -34.42 13.74
C GLN A 95 15.09 -34.48 13.56
N ARG A 96 14.59 -34.74 12.36
CA ARG A 96 13.14 -34.66 12.03
C ARG A 96 12.26 -35.53 12.92
N GLU A 97 12.70 -36.74 13.26
CA GLU A 97 11.92 -37.65 14.11
C GLU A 97 11.88 -37.15 15.56
N SER A 98 13.04 -36.78 16.12
CA SER A 98 13.15 -36.30 17.51
C SER A 98 12.55 -34.90 17.72
N GLU A 99 12.57 -34.05 16.68
CA GLU A 99 12.17 -32.66 16.75
C GLU A 99 10.82 -32.37 16.09
N HIS A 100 10.04 -33.41 15.75
CA HIS A 100 8.69 -33.24 15.21
C HIS A 100 7.80 -32.36 16.11
N TRP A 101 7.99 -32.39 17.43
CA TRP A 101 7.27 -31.54 18.36
C TRP A 101 7.46 -30.03 18.10
N ARG A 102 8.60 -29.61 17.52
CA ARG A 102 8.86 -28.20 17.15
C ARG A 102 7.92 -27.74 16.04
N VAL A 103 7.54 -28.65 15.13
CA VAL A 103 6.55 -28.38 14.08
C VAL A 103 5.19 -28.08 14.69
N GLU A 104 4.76 -28.90 15.65
CA GLU A 104 3.49 -28.69 16.36
C GLU A 104 3.51 -27.34 17.10
N VAL A 105 4.57 -27.05 17.86
CA VAL A 105 4.71 -25.77 18.59
C VAL A 105 4.71 -24.57 17.64
N ALA A 106 5.42 -24.64 16.52
CA ALA A 106 5.46 -23.55 15.54
C ALA A 106 4.08 -23.27 14.92
N LEU A 107 3.32 -24.33 14.63
CA LEU A 107 1.95 -24.22 14.10
C LEU A 107 0.96 -23.76 15.16
N ASP A 108 1.07 -24.24 16.41
CA ASP A 108 0.26 -23.81 17.55
C ASP A 108 0.48 -22.33 17.88
N THR A 109 1.73 -21.85 17.81
CA THR A 109 2.07 -20.44 18.09
C THR A 109 1.36 -19.48 17.13
N LEU A 110 1.12 -19.91 15.89
CA LEU A 110 0.37 -19.16 14.88
C LEU A 110 -1.05 -19.70 14.70
N SER A 111 -1.57 -20.38 15.73
CA SER A 111 -2.96 -20.87 15.83
C SER A 111 -3.45 -21.64 14.62
N VAL A 112 -2.58 -22.37 13.92
CA VAL A 112 -2.95 -23.14 12.72
C VAL A 112 -3.78 -24.37 13.13
N PRO A 113 -5.05 -24.50 12.71
CA PRO A 113 -5.93 -25.59 13.14
C PRO A 113 -5.37 -26.98 12.79
N PRO A 114 -5.50 -27.97 13.69
CA PRO A 114 -5.00 -29.34 13.46
C PRO A 114 -5.48 -29.97 12.15
N GLU A 115 -6.72 -29.70 11.75
CA GLU A 115 -7.34 -30.22 10.52
C GLU A 115 -6.74 -29.66 9.22
N LEU A 116 -6.00 -28.54 9.30
CA LEU A 116 -5.28 -27.96 8.17
C LEU A 116 -3.86 -28.49 8.04
N ARG A 117 -3.25 -28.97 9.13
CA ARG A 117 -1.81 -29.35 9.18
C ARG A 117 -1.43 -30.48 8.22
N ARG A 118 -2.37 -31.36 7.89
CA ARG A 118 -2.14 -32.48 6.95
C ARG A 118 -2.57 -32.18 5.51
N ARG A 119 -3.19 -31.01 5.27
CA ARG A 119 -3.65 -30.65 3.92
C ARG A 119 -2.50 -30.04 3.13
N PRO A 120 -2.49 -30.21 1.79
CA PRO A 120 -1.61 -29.45 0.92
C PRO A 120 -1.79 -27.95 1.13
N LEU A 121 -0.68 -27.19 1.17
CA LEU A 121 -0.70 -25.74 1.43
C LEU A 121 -1.63 -25.00 0.45
N GLY A 122 -1.67 -25.37 -0.82
CA GLY A 122 -2.52 -24.76 -1.84
C GLY A 122 -4.03 -24.95 -1.61
N GLN A 123 -4.44 -25.84 -0.71
CA GLN A 123 -5.85 -26.04 -0.33
C GLN A 123 -6.29 -25.16 0.85
N LEU A 124 -5.36 -24.46 1.50
CA LEU A 124 -5.66 -23.51 2.57
C LEU A 124 -6.10 -22.15 1.99
N SER A 125 -6.82 -21.35 2.77
CA SER A 125 -7.06 -19.94 2.40
C SER A 125 -5.74 -19.17 2.39
N GLY A 126 -5.66 -18.07 1.61
CA GLY A 126 -4.44 -17.27 1.50
C GLY A 126 -3.88 -16.80 2.87
N GLY A 127 -4.77 -16.44 3.80
CA GLY A 127 -4.36 -16.06 5.16
C GLY A 127 -3.72 -17.22 5.94
N TRP A 128 -4.28 -18.43 5.85
CA TRP A 128 -3.66 -19.62 6.46
C TRP A 128 -2.35 -20.00 5.78
N GLN A 129 -2.27 -19.88 4.45
CA GLN A 129 -1.02 -20.11 3.73
C GLN A 129 0.09 -19.18 4.24
N ARG A 130 -0.23 -17.89 4.43
CA ARG A 130 0.71 -16.89 4.93
C ARG A 130 1.23 -17.24 6.33
N LEU A 131 0.35 -17.58 7.27
CA LEU A 131 0.74 -17.99 8.63
C LEU A 131 1.62 -19.25 8.62
N VAL A 132 1.30 -20.25 7.80
CA VAL A 132 2.14 -21.44 7.65
C VAL A 132 3.53 -21.11 7.12
N LEU A 133 3.65 -20.21 6.13
CA LEU A 133 4.94 -19.78 5.59
C LEU A 133 5.78 -19.01 6.62
N LEU A 134 5.13 -18.23 7.49
CA LEU A 134 5.78 -17.58 8.62
C LEU A 134 6.30 -18.61 9.64
N ALA A 135 5.47 -19.60 10.00
CA ALA A 135 5.87 -20.71 10.87
C ALA A 135 7.08 -21.46 10.30
N ARG A 136 7.04 -21.76 8.98
CA ARG A 136 8.13 -22.39 8.24
C ARG A 136 9.41 -21.56 8.24
N ALA A 137 9.32 -20.24 8.10
CA ALA A 137 10.50 -19.39 8.15
C ALA A 137 11.08 -19.30 9.58
N GLY A 138 10.21 -19.28 10.60
CA GLY A 138 10.60 -19.18 12.01
C GLY A 138 11.22 -20.45 12.59
N ILE A 139 10.73 -21.65 12.22
CA ILE A 139 11.21 -22.93 12.77
C ILE A 139 12.69 -23.19 12.46
N ALA A 140 13.23 -22.59 11.39
CA ALA A 140 14.65 -22.65 11.05
C ALA A 140 15.56 -21.83 11.98
N GLU A 141 14.99 -21.10 12.95
CA GLU A 141 15.67 -20.20 13.89
C GLU A 141 16.66 -19.25 13.18
N PRO A 142 16.19 -18.45 12.21
CA PRO A 142 17.06 -17.56 11.46
C PRO A 142 17.61 -16.42 12.34
N ASP A 143 18.74 -15.84 11.94
CA ASP A 143 19.29 -14.64 12.58
C ASP A 143 18.66 -13.36 11.99
N LEU A 144 18.11 -13.48 10.77
CA LEU A 144 17.39 -12.43 10.03
C LEU A 144 16.13 -12.99 9.36
N LEU A 145 14.99 -12.37 9.63
CA LEU A 145 13.75 -12.61 8.87
C LEU A 145 13.54 -11.52 7.81
N LEU A 146 13.21 -11.95 6.60
CA LEU A 146 12.79 -11.12 5.47
C LEU A 146 11.33 -11.46 5.15
N LEU A 147 10.41 -10.52 5.35
CA LEU A 147 8.98 -10.74 5.21
C LEU A 147 8.42 -9.82 4.13
N ASP A 148 8.00 -10.39 3.00
CA ASP A 148 7.44 -9.61 1.90
C ASP A 148 5.90 -9.59 1.96
N GLU A 149 5.33 -8.43 2.29
CA GLU A 149 3.88 -8.18 2.46
C GLU A 149 3.18 -9.24 3.36
N PRO A 150 3.62 -9.41 4.62
CA PRO A 150 3.12 -10.49 5.47
C PRO A 150 1.67 -10.28 5.94
N THR A 151 1.14 -9.06 5.83
CA THR A 151 -0.24 -8.70 6.18
C THR A 151 -1.23 -8.96 5.04
N ASN A 152 -0.76 -9.23 3.83
CA ASN A 152 -1.66 -9.47 2.70
C ASN A 152 -2.52 -10.71 2.92
N HIS A 153 -3.81 -10.58 2.62
CA HIS A 153 -4.85 -11.60 2.83
C HIS A 153 -5.12 -11.96 4.29
N LEU A 154 -4.58 -11.22 5.25
CA LEU A 154 -4.90 -11.37 6.67
C LEU A 154 -6.07 -10.46 7.04
N ASP A 155 -6.96 -10.99 7.88
CA ASP A 155 -7.94 -10.19 8.58
C ASP A 155 -7.37 -9.67 9.90
N LEU A 156 -8.11 -8.79 10.57
CA LEU A 156 -7.66 -8.16 11.83
C LEU A 156 -7.20 -9.20 12.87
N ALA A 157 -7.93 -10.30 13.05
CA ALA A 157 -7.55 -11.34 14.01
C ALA A 157 -6.17 -11.94 13.69
N ARG A 158 -5.91 -12.28 12.42
CA ARG A 158 -4.61 -12.81 11.99
C ARG A 158 -3.51 -11.75 11.97
N ILE A 159 -3.84 -10.48 11.74
CA ILE A 159 -2.89 -9.37 11.90
C ILE A 159 -2.46 -9.26 13.37
N GLY A 160 -3.40 -9.35 14.32
CA GLY A 160 -3.08 -9.35 15.76
C GLY A 160 -2.23 -10.52 16.20
N LEU A 161 -2.50 -11.71 15.65
CA LEU A 161 -1.67 -12.88 15.84
C LEU A 161 -0.25 -12.69 15.30
N LEU A 162 -0.12 -12.09 14.10
CA LEU A 162 1.18 -11.79 13.49
C LEU A 162 1.95 -10.74 14.30
N GLU A 163 1.30 -9.67 14.76
CA GLU A 163 1.91 -8.65 15.63
C GLU A 163 2.42 -9.28 16.93
N SER A 164 1.62 -10.14 17.56
CA SER A 164 1.98 -10.86 18.78
C SER A 164 3.16 -11.81 18.55
N TRP A 165 3.15 -12.55 17.44
CA TRP A 165 4.25 -13.43 17.06
C TRP A 165 5.54 -12.63 16.84
N LEU A 166 5.48 -11.53 16.10
CA LEU A 166 6.65 -10.66 15.84
C LEU A 166 7.23 -10.06 17.12
N ALA A 167 6.37 -9.69 18.07
CA ALA A 167 6.76 -9.17 19.37
C ALA A 167 7.39 -10.23 20.29
N ALA A 168 6.99 -11.51 20.13
CA ALA A 168 7.53 -12.64 20.88
C ALA A 168 8.88 -13.16 20.34
N LEU A 169 9.29 -12.72 19.14
CA LEU A 169 10.58 -13.09 18.56
C LEU A 169 11.77 -12.67 19.45
N PRO A 170 12.89 -13.42 19.44
CA PRO A 170 14.13 -13.02 20.12
C PRO A 170 14.51 -11.56 19.86
N ARG A 171 14.93 -10.86 20.91
CA ARG A 171 15.25 -9.42 20.86
C ARG A 171 16.42 -9.08 19.93
N ASP A 172 17.32 -10.02 19.76
CA ASP A 172 18.50 -9.93 18.89
C ASP A 172 18.25 -10.38 17.46
N MET A 173 17.12 -11.04 17.17
CA MET A 173 16.75 -11.37 15.80
C MET A 173 16.33 -10.10 15.04
N ALA A 174 16.99 -9.87 13.91
CA ALA A 174 16.64 -8.77 13.02
C ALA A 174 15.48 -9.16 12.10
N VAL A 175 14.63 -8.19 11.76
CA VAL A 175 13.53 -8.37 10.83
C VAL A 175 13.53 -7.21 9.83
N ILE A 176 13.43 -7.54 8.54
CA ILE A 176 13.06 -6.59 7.49
C ILE A 176 11.71 -7.04 6.97
N LEU A 177 10.73 -6.14 6.97
CA LEU A 177 9.41 -6.43 6.43
C LEU A 177 8.92 -5.32 5.50
N SER A 178 8.28 -5.68 4.40
CA SER A 178 7.50 -4.76 3.57
C SER A 178 6.03 -4.90 3.93
N SER A 179 5.29 -3.79 3.98
CA SER A 179 3.85 -3.82 4.15
C SER A 179 3.24 -2.53 3.62
N HIS A 180 1.98 -2.61 3.19
CA HIS A 180 1.13 -1.46 2.94
C HIS A 180 0.22 -1.09 4.13
N ASP A 181 0.21 -1.90 5.19
CA ASP A 181 -0.51 -1.58 6.43
C ASP A 181 0.36 -0.66 7.32
N ARG A 182 -0.04 0.60 7.38
CA ARG A 182 0.67 1.66 8.12
C ARG A 182 0.64 1.43 9.62
N ALA A 183 -0.48 0.95 10.16
CA ALA A 183 -0.61 0.67 11.58
C ALA A 183 0.24 -0.55 11.99
N PHE A 184 0.31 -1.57 11.13
CA PHE A 184 1.18 -2.72 11.33
C PHE A 184 2.66 -2.30 11.29
N LEU A 185 3.06 -1.46 10.35
CA LEU A 185 4.43 -0.92 10.30
C LEU A 185 4.79 -0.16 11.56
N ASP A 186 3.88 0.67 12.10
CA ASP A 186 4.12 1.40 13.35
C ASP A 186 4.30 0.48 14.56
N THR A 187 3.52 -0.60 14.64
CA THR A 187 3.61 -1.58 15.74
C THR A 187 4.84 -2.49 15.62
N ALA A 188 5.13 -2.97 14.40
CA ALA A 188 6.10 -4.04 14.17
C ALA A 188 7.54 -3.55 13.91
N THR A 189 7.74 -2.26 13.64
CA THR A 189 9.04 -1.72 13.20
C THR A 189 9.54 -0.59 14.09
N ASN A 190 10.87 -0.44 14.17
CA ASN A 190 11.54 0.64 14.90
C ASN A 190 12.39 1.53 13.99
N ARG A 191 12.53 1.15 12.71
CA ARG A 191 13.24 1.88 11.68
C ARG A 191 12.45 1.79 10.38
N THR A 192 12.53 2.81 9.54
CA THR A 192 11.82 2.83 8.26
C THR A 192 12.75 3.25 7.13
N LEU A 193 12.82 2.43 6.08
CA LEU A 193 13.49 2.73 4.82
C LEU A 193 12.44 3.10 3.77
N PHE A 194 12.49 4.34 3.29
CA PHE A 194 11.78 4.78 2.09
C PHE A 194 12.66 4.52 0.87
N LEU A 195 12.39 3.41 0.19
CA LEU A 195 13.10 2.99 -1.01
C LEU A 195 12.60 3.82 -2.21
N ARG A 196 13.53 4.52 -2.83
CA ARG A 196 13.31 5.39 -3.99
C ARG A 196 14.31 5.04 -5.08
N GLN A 197 14.00 5.45 -6.31
CA GLN A 197 14.91 5.25 -7.45
C GLN A 197 16.28 5.89 -7.20
N GLU A 198 16.27 7.11 -6.66
CA GLU A 198 17.45 7.80 -6.15
C GLU A 198 17.14 8.30 -4.73
N ARG A 199 18.17 8.56 -3.92
CA ARG A 199 18.03 9.21 -2.60
C ARG A 199 17.06 8.50 -1.64
N SER A 200 17.16 7.17 -1.56
CA SER A 200 16.47 6.39 -0.54
C SER A 200 16.83 6.91 0.86
N GLN A 201 15.83 7.08 1.73
CA GLN A 201 16.01 7.66 3.06
C GLN A 201 15.70 6.65 4.16
N LEU A 202 16.58 6.58 5.15
CA LEU A 202 16.48 5.67 6.28
C LEU A 202 16.35 6.45 7.57
N PHE A 203 15.28 6.19 8.31
CA PHE A 203 15.00 6.82 9.59
C PHE A 203 15.04 5.80 10.72
N ALA A 204 15.56 6.20 11.87
CA ALA A 204 15.49 5.42 13.11
C ALA A 204 14.16 5.66 13.83
N LEU A 205 13.06 5.53 13.08
CA LEU A 205 11.70 5.81 13.51
C LEU A 205 10.75 4.78 12.90
N PRO A 206 9.66 4.39 13.61
CA PRO A 206 8.52 3.69 13.03
C PRO A 206 7.87 4.50 11.89
N TYR A 207 6.94 3.89 11.17
CA TYR A 207 6.43 4.42 9.90
C TYR A 207 5.89 5.86 9.97
N SER A 208 4.90 6.13 10.82
CA SER A 208 4.21 7.42 10.89
C SER A 208 5.17 8.58 11.24
N PRO A 209 6.00 8.51 12.30
CA PRO A 209 6.99 9.56 12.57
C PRO A 209 8.08 9.63 11.48
N ALA A 210 8.46 8.51 10.86
CA ALA A 210 9.39 8.53 9.74
C ALA A 210 8.80 9.22 8.50
N ARG A 211 7.50 9.06 8.24
CA ARG A 211 6.78 9.72 7.14
C ARG A 211 6.77 11.24 7.33
N ALA A 212 6.47 11.72 8.54
CA ALA A 212 6.55 13.14 8.86
C ALA A 212 7.99 13.70 8.69
N ALA A 213 9.00 12.96 9.14
CA ALA A 213 10.40 13.35 8.98
C ALA A 213 10.85 13.37 7.50
N LEU A 214 10.33 12.44 6.69
CA LEU A 214 10.55 12.41 5.25
C LEU A 214 9.96 13.65 4.58
N GLU A 215 8.71 14.00 4.89
CA GLU A 215 8.04 15.19 4.35
C GLU A 215 8.79 16.47 4.71
N GLU A 216 9.27 16.60 5.95
CA GLU A 216 10.08 17.75 6.36
C GLU A 216 11.39 17.82 5.57
N THR A 217 12.06 16.68 5.40
CA THR A 217 13.31 16.58 4.64
C THR A 217 13.10 16.93 3.18
N ASP A 218 12.06 16.38 2.54
CA ASP A 218 11.72 16.65 1.15
C ASP A 218 11.32 18.12 0.95
N ALA A 219 10.56 18.70 1.89
CA ALA A 219 10.19 20.12 1.84
C ALA A 219 11.42 21.03 2.00
N ALA A 220 12.37 20.68 2.88
CA ALA A 220 13.62 21.40 3.03
C ALA A 220 14.47 21.33 1.75
N GLN A 221 14.59 20.15 1.15
CA GLN A 221 15.30 19.95 -0.11
C GLN A 221 14.63 20.73 -1.26
N ALA A 222 13.30 20.75 -1.33
CA ALA A 222 12.58 21.51 -2.35
C ALA A 222 12.82 23.02 -2.21
N ARG A 223 12.80 23.56 -0.98
CA ARG A 223 13.14 24.97 -0.72
C ARG A 223 14.60 25.29 -1.08
N GLN A 224 15.52 24.38 -0.78
CA GLN A 224 16.93 24.54 -1.15
C GLN A 224 17.10 24.55 -2.67
N HIS A 225 16.48 23.60 -3.37
CA HIS A 225 16.50 23.53 -4.82
C HIS A 225 15.92 24.80 -5.48
N GLU A 226 14.81 25.33 -4.96
CA GLU A 226 14.24 26.59 -5.46
C GLU A 226 15.21 27.77 -5.28
N ARG A 227 15.92 27.84 -4.15
CA ARG A 227 16.95 28.86 -3.90
C ARG A 227 18.12 28.72 -4.85
N ASP A 228 18.60 27.50 -5.08
CA ASP A 228 19.71 27.22 -5.98
C ASP A 228 19.35 27.59 -7.43
N LEU A 229 18.15 27.25 -7.90
CA LEU A 229 17.66 27.65 -9.21
C LEU A 229 17.58 29.18 -9.38
N LYS A 230 17.08 29.90 -8.36
CA LYS A 230 17.06 31.37 -8.37
C LYS A 230 18.47 31.95 -8.42
N ALA A 231 19.41 31.37 -7.67
CA ALA A 231 20.82 31.78 -7.68
C ALA A 231 21.48 31.55 -9.05
N VAL A 232 21.28 30.39 -9.67
CA VAL A 232 21.74 30.08 -11.04
C VAL A 232 21.21 31.12 -12.03
N GLN A 233 19.91 31.41 -12.00
CA GLN A 233 19.30 32.41 -12.88
C GLN A 233 19.90 33.82 -12.68
N GLN A 234 20.11 34.23 -11.42
CA GLN A 234 20.71 35.52 -11.10
C GLN A 234 22.16 35.61 -11.59
N MET A 235 22.97 34.57 -11.38
CA MET A 235 24.35 34.50 -11.86
C MET A 235 24.43 34.58 -13.38
N ARG A 236 23.53 33.88 -14.10
CA ARG A 236 23.46 33.94 -15.57
C ARG A 236 23.07 35.32 -16.08
N ARG A 237 22.12 36.01 -15.43
CA ARG A 237 21.77 37.40 -15.77
C ARG A 237 22.94 38.36 -15.55
N GLN A 238 23.67 38.23 -14.43
CA GLN A 238 24.86 39.03 -14.16
C GLN A 238 25.97 38.76 -15.17
N ALA A 239 26.22 37.49 -15.51
CA ALA A 239 27.19 37.11 -16.52
C ALA A 239 26.82 37.69 -17.90
N ALA A 240 25.55 37.64 -18.31
CA ALA A 240 25.11 38.25 -19.57
C ALA A 240 25.33 39.78 -19.59
N LYS A 241 25.01 40.47 -18.49
CA LYS A 241 25.24 41.92 -18.37
C LYS A 241 26.73 42.27 -18.44
N LEU A 242 27.57 41.54 -17.72
CA LEU A 242 29.02 41.73 -17.72
C LEU A 242 29.65 41.38 -19.08
N ASN A 243 29.12 40.39 -19.78
CA ASN A 243 29.57 40.02 -21.12
C ASN A 243 29.34 41.17 -22.11
N ASN A 244 28.13 41.74 -22.11
CA ASN A 244 27.78 42.86 -22.99
C ASN A 244 28.62 44.10 -22.69
N LEU A 245 28.84 44.41 -21.40
CA LEU A 245 29.71 45.51 -20.98
C LEU A 245 31.17 45.25 -21.35
N GLY A 246 31.67 44.03 -21.16
CA GLY A 246 33.04 43.63 -21.51
C GLY A 246 33.32 43.74 -23.01
N ILE A 247 32.37 43.33 -23.86
CA ILE A 247 32.47 43.46 -25.32
C ILE A 247 32.47 44.93 -25.74
N ASN A 248 31.55 45.73 -25.19
CA ASN A 248 31.43 47.15 -25.56
C ASN A 248 32.60 48.02 -25.05
N SER A 249 33.27 47.62 -23.96
CA SER A 249 34.36 48.38 -23.34
C SER A 249 35.76 47.82 -23.62
N GLY A 250 35.88 46.67 -24.29
CA GLY A 250 37.16 46.01 -24.54
C GLY A 250 37.86 45.49 -23.28
N SER A 251 37.12 45.23 -22.18
CA SER A 251 37.71 44.86 -20.89
C SER A 251 37.84 43.34 -20.70
N ASP A 252 39.08 42.84 -20.81
CA ASP A 252 39.40 41.42 -20.57
C ASP A 252 39.04 40.94 -19.16
N LEU A 253 39.13 41.82 -18.17
CA LEU A 253 38.75 41.52 -16.78
C LEU A 253 37.26 41.18 -16.66
N LEU A 254 36.38 41.90 -17.37
CA LEU A 254 34.94 41.65 -17.34
C LEU A 254 34.57 40.36 -18.08
N LEU A 255 35.30 40.05 -19.16
CA LEU A 255 35.15 38.78 -19.89
C LEU A 255 35.61 37.58 -19.06
N SER A 256 36.72 37.71 -18.32
CA SER A 256 37.20 36.68 -17.38
C SER A 256 36.19 36.44 -16.24
N LYS A 257 35.68 37.50 -15.61
CA LYS A 257 34.63 37.41 -14.58
C LYS A 257 33.35 36.77 -15.10
N THR A 258 32.98 37.05 -16.36
CA THR A 258 31.82 36.42 -17.02
C THR A 258 32.01 34.91 -17.14
N LYS A 259 33.18 34.44 -17.60
CA LYS A 259 33.49 33.01 -17.69
C LYS A 259 33.43 32.33 -16.32
N GLN A 260 33.96 32.97 -15.28
CA GLN A 260 33.92 32.47 -13.91
C GLN A 260 32.48 32.35 -13.37
N LEU A 261 31.63 33.34 -13.61
CA LEU A 261 30.23 33.30 -13.19
C LEU A 261 29.42 32.24 -13.93
N LYS A 262 29.67 32.05 -15.24
CA LYS A 262 29.04 30.97 -16.01
C LYS A 262 29.43 29.60 -15.44
N ARG A 263 30.72 29.36 -15.23
CA ARG A 263 31.22 28.11 -14.65
C ARG A 263 30.60 27.82 -13.28
N ARG A 264 30.53 28.81 -12.38
CA ARG A 264 29.87 28.64 -11.08
C ARG A 264 28.38 28.34 -11.19
N ALA A 265 27.69 28.97 -12.14
CA ALA A 265 26.29 28.70 -12.40
C ALA A 265 26.09 27.26 -12.92
N ASP A 266 26.98 26.79 -13.81
CA ASP A 266 26.94 25.44 -14.35
C ASP A 266 27.27 24.38 -13.28
N GLU A 267 28.24 24.65 -12.40
CA GLU A 267 28.56 23.80 -11.23
C GLU A 267 27.37 23.70 -10.27
N LEU A 268 26.73 24.83 -9.94
CA LEU A 268 25.57 24.88 -9.06
C LEU A 268 24.34 24.18 -9.70
N GLU A 269 24.12 24.37 -11.00
CA GLU A 269 23.05 23.71 -11.77
C GLU A 269 23.26 22.19 -11.84
N ALA A 270 24.50 21.72 -12.00
CA ALA A 270 24.83 20.29 -11.98
C ALA A 270 24.55 19.63 -10.62
N THR A 271 24.72 20.38 -9.52
CA THR A 271 24.38 19.91 -8.16
C THR A 271 22.89 20.05 -7.82
N ALA A 272 22.21 21.04 -8.42
CA ALA A 272 20.77 21.29 -8.27
C ALA A 272 19.96 20.32 -9.16
N ARG A 273 20.09 19.02 -8.91
CA ARG A 273 19.22 18.00 -9.54
C ARG A 273 17.78 18.16 -9.04
N PRO A 274 16.77 17.87 -9.88
CA PRO A 274 15.37 18.02 -9.50
C PRO A 274 15.10 17.28 -8.20
N ALA A 275 14.30 17.88 -7.32
CA ALA A 275 13.72 17.14 -6.21
C ALA A 275 12.94 15.96 -6.79
N ASP A 276 13.15 14.76 -6.25
CA ASP A 276 12.35 13.58 -6.55
C ASP A 276 10.91 13.88 -6.15
N ARG A 277 10.15 14.49 -7.05
CA ARG A 277 8.70 14.48 -7.03
C ARG A 277 8.31 13.25 -7.82
N GLU A 278 8.00 12.18 -7.10
CA GLU A 278 7.02 11.26 -7.64
C GLU A 278 5.76 12.09 -7.93
N ARG A 279 5.39 12.12 -9.21
CA ARG A 279 4.28 12.93 -9.70
C ARG A 279 3.01 12.33 -9.13
N SER A 280 2.57 12.80 -7.96
CA SER A 280 1.20 12.57 -7.52
C SER A 280 0.27 13.02 -8.64
N ALA A 281 -0.64 12.12 -9.01
CA ALA A 281 -1.63 12.34 -10.05
C ALA A 281 -2.32 13.70 -9.84
N GLY A 282 -2.47 14.44 -10.94
CA GLY A 282 -2.91 15.84 -10.95
C GLY A 282 -4.09 16.12 -10.01
N ALA A 283 -3.92 17.17 -9.20
CA ALA A 283 -5.00 17.79 -8.45
C ALA A 283 -5.92 18.53 -9.43
N ILE A 284 -6.98 17.86 -9.88
CA ILE A 284 -8.12 18.53 -10.47
C ILE A 284 -9.05 18.86 -9.31
N ARG A 285 -9.19 20.17 -9.01
CA ARG A 285 -10.20 20.68 -8.09
C ARG A 285 -11.57 20.49 -8.74
N LEU A 286 -12.45 19.78 -8.05
CA LEU A 286 -13.82 19.57 -8.47
C LEU A 286 -14.75 20.46 -7.65
N ALA A 287 -15.60 21.20 -8.36
CA ALA A 287 -16.72 21.92 -7.79
C ALA A 287 -17.83 20.91 -7.49
N SER A 288 -18.22 20.79 -6.21
CA SER A 288 -19.34 19.96 -5.79
C SER A 288 -20.66 20.66 -6.12
N SER A 289 -21.49 20.03 -6.94
CA SER A 289 -22.90 20.41 -7.08
C SER A 289 -23.69 19.81 -5.91
N ALA A 290 -24.01 20.65 -4.92
CA ALA A 290 -24.81 20.27 -3.76
C ALA A 290 -26.22 19.82 -4.17
N THR A 291 -26.64 18.66 -3.68
CA THR A 291 -28.03 18.18 -3.81
C THR A 291 -28.66 18.15 -2.41
N HIS A 292 -29.75 18.90 -2.22
CA HIS A 292 -30.46 19.03 -0.94
C HIS A 292 -31.35 17.82 -0.62
N ALA A 293 -30.77 16.61 -0.55
CA ALA A 293 -31.46 15.43 -0.02
C ALA A 293 -31.23 15.34 1.50
N ARG A 294 -32.29 15.05 2.30
CA ARG A 294 -32.15 14.85 3.75
C ARG A 294 -31.47 13.52 4.11
N ALA A 295 -31.65 12.49 3.28
CA ALA A 295 -30.98 11.20 3.35
C ALA A 295 -30.77 10.65 1.92
N LEU A 296 -29.59 10.09 1.64
CA LEU A 296 -29.23 9.42 0.38
C LEU A 296 -29.67 7.94 0.39
N VAL A 297 -29.53 7.30 1.55
CA VAL A 297 -29.91 5.91 1.80
C VAL A 297 -30.73 5.86 3.09
N GLU A 298 -31.88 5.21 3.07
CA GLU A 298 -32.71 4.91 4.24
C GLU A 298 -32.86 3.40 4.39
N LEU A 299 -32.68 2.91 5.61
CA LEU A 299 -32.86 1.53 6.02
C LEU A 299 -33.95 1.46 7.09
N ASP A 300 -34.94 0.62 6.88
CA ASP A 300 -36.04 0.32 7.80
C ASP A 300 -36.11 -1.19 8.04
N ASP A 301 -35.40 -1.64 9.06
CA ASP A 301 -35.30 -3.03 9.51
C ASP A 301 -34.95 -4.04 8.41
N VAL A 302 -33.97 -3.68 7.56
CA VAL A 302 -33.42 -4.56 6.53
C VAL A 302 -32.83 -5.80 7.19
N THR A 303 -33.24 -6.97 6.70
CA THR A 303 -32.76 -8.26 7.16
C THR A 303 -31.69 -8.79 6.21
N VAL A 304 -30.52 -9.13 6.74
CA VAL A 304 -29.38 -9.66 5.98
C VAL A 304 -29.21 -11.14 6.34
N GLU A 305 -29.33 -12.02 5.36
CA GLU A 305 -29.32 -13.48 5.53
C GLU A 305 -28.41 -14.13 4.50
N THR A 306 -27.75 -15.23 4.86
CA THR A 306 -26.97 -16.01 3.88
C THR A 306 -27.87 -16.62 2.80
N PRO A 307 -27.32 -17.09 1.66
CA PRO A 307 -28.09 -17.75 0.61
C PRO A 307 -28.90 -18.96 1.08
N ASP A 308 -28.46 -19.64 2.14
CA ASP A 308 -29.16 -20.74 2.83
C ASP A 308 -30.19 -20.29 3.88
N GLY A 309 -30.46 -18.98 4.01
CA GLY A 309 -31.50 -18.41 4.86
C GLY A 309 -31.09 -18.20 6.33
N ARG A 310 -29.80 -18.31 6.66
CA ARG A 310 -29.32 -18.05 8.03
C ARG A 310 -29.25 -16.54 8.26
N LEU A 311 -29.99 -16.06 9.26
CA LEU A 311 -29.93 -14.66 9.70
C LEU A 311 -28.51 -14.27 10.14
N LEU A 312 -27.96 -13.25 9.49
CA LEU A 312 -26.68 -12.62 9.86
C LEU A 312 -26.93 -11.43 10.79
N PHE A 313 -27.71 -10.43 10.35
CA PHE A 313 -28.12 -9.31 11.20
C PHE A 313 -29.35 -8.56 10.68
N ARG A 314 -29.92 -7.70 11.52
CA ARG A 314 -30.92 -6.71 11.14
C ARG A 314 -30.38 -5.29 11.27
N SER A 315 -30.67 -4.43 10.28
CA SER A 315 -30.17 -3.05 10.25
C SER A 315 -30.85 -2.15 11.29
N GLY A 316 -32.10 -2.46 11.68
CA GLY A 316 -32.98 -1.49 12.33
C GLY A 316 -33.20 -0.25 11.45
N LYS A 317 -33.61 0.86 12.07
CA LYS A 317 -33.80 2.15 11.40
C LYS A 317 -32.49 2.94 11.34
N ARG A 318 -31.98 3.16 10.13
CA ARG A 318 -30.74 3.90 9.87
C ARG A 318 -30.85 4.73 8.60
N TRP A 319 -30.01 5.73 8.45
CA TRP A 319 -29.92 6.51 7.22
C TRP A 319 -28.51 7.04 7.03
N ILE A 320 -28.16 7.33 5.78
CA ILE A 320 -26.93 7.98 5.37
C ILE A 320 -27.29 9.30 4.73
N SER A 321 -26.77 10.41 5.24
CA SER A 321 -26.99 11.76 4.75
C SER A 321 -25.80 12.25 3.91
N PRO A 322 -25.96 13.32 3.11
CA PRO A 322 -24.85 13.96 2.42
C PRO A 322 -23.71 14.34 3.39
N GLY A 323 -22.48 13.95 3.06
CA GLY A 323 -21.28 14.16 3.88
C GLY A 323 -20.98 13.06 4.92
N ASP A 324 -21.91 12.11 5.11
CA ASP A 324 -21.66 10.97 5.99
C ASP A 324 -20.68 9.99 5.35
N ARG A 325 -19.63 9.64 6.09
CA ARG A 325 -18.62 8.65 5.73
C ARG A 325 -18.72 7.51 6.74
N VAL A 326 -19.69 6.63 6.46
CA VAL A 326 -20.09 5.54 7.32
C VAL A 326 -19.16 4.35 7.13
N VAL A 327 -18.55 3.89 8.21
CA VAL A 327 -17.73 2.67 8.21
C VAL A 327 -18.52 1.52 8.79
N LEU A 328 -18.64 0.43 8.05
CA LEU A 328 -19.30 -0.79 8.49
C LEU A 328 -18.28 -1.76 9.12
N LEU A 329 -18.33 -1.83 10.45
CA LEU A 329 -17.49 -2.68 11.29
C LEU A 329 -18.18 -4.02 11.57
N GLY A 330 -17.41 -5.09 11.54
CA GLY A 330 -17.90 -6.43 11.86
C GLY A 330 -16.85 -7.49 11.59
N LEU A 331 -16.93 -8.61 12.31
CA LEU A 331 -16.03 -9.75 12.10
C LEU A 331 -16.23 -10.38 10.71
N ASN A 332 -15.32 -11.27 10.34
CA ASN A 332 -15.47 -12.03 9.11
C ASN A 332 -16.67 -12.97 9.18
N GLY A 333 -17.40 -13.08 8.06
CA GLY A 333 -18.66 -13.80 8.01
C GLY A 333 -19.86 -13.07 8.65
N ALA A 334 -19.70 -11.83 9.14
CA ALA A 334 -20.81 -11.06 9.72
C ALA A 334 -21.84 -10.56 8.68
N GLY A 335 -21.55 -10.65 7.38
CA GLY A 335 -22.46 -10.24 6.30
C GLY A 335 -22.19 -8.87 5.69
N LYS A 336 -21.00 -8.29 5.91
CA LYS A 336 -20.59 -6.97 5.38
C LYS A 336 -20.74 -6.87 3.85
N SER A 337 -20.06 -7.74 3.11
CA SER A 337 -20.10 -7.76 1.64
C SER A 337 -21.49 -8.08 1.08
N LEU A 338 -22.26 -8.93 1.77
CA LEU A 338 -23.63 -9.20 1.38
C LEU A 338 -24.52 -7.95 1.52
N PHE A 339 -24.36 -7.21 2.61
CA PHE A 339 -25.07 -5.96 2.82
C PHE A 339 -24.68 -4.90 1.77
N ILE A 340 -23.39 -4.80 1.43
CA ILE A 340 -22.91 -3.98 0.32
C ILE A 340 -23.57 -4.39 -1.00
N ALA A 341 -23.60 -5.69 -1.32
CA ALA A 341 -24.23 -6.20 -2.54
C ALA A 341 -25.74 -5.90 -2.60
N MET A 342 -26.45 -6.02 -1.46
CA MET A 342 -27.86 -5.64 -1.35
C MET A 342 -28.07 -4.15 -1.62
N LEU A 343 -27.22 -3.29 -1.06
CA LEU A 343 -27.29 -1.84 -1.30
C LEU A 343 -26.94 -1.48 -2.73
N HIS A 344 -25.92 -2.11 -3.30
CA HIS A 344 -25.55 -1.95 -4.71
C HIS A 344 -26.73 -2.28 -5.63
N ALA A 345 -27.40 -3.42 -5.40
CA ALA A 345 -28.59 -3.83 -6.13
C ALA A 345 -29.75 -2.82 -5.99
N ALA A 346 -30.02 -2.35 -4.78
CA ALA A 346 -31.07 -1.37 -4.53
C ALA A 346 -30.82 -0.02 -5.23
N ILE A 347 -29.57 0.42 -5.31
CA ILE A 347 -29.18 1.63 -6.05
C ILE A 347 -29.42 1.48 -7.56
N HIS A 348 -29.29 0.27 -8.09
CA HIS A 348 -29.57 -0.05 -9.51
C HIS A 348 -31.05 -0.35 -9.79
N GLY A 349 -31.95 -0.13 -8.82
CA GLY A 349 -33.39 -0.23 -8.99
C GLY A 349 -34.00 -1.59 -8.68
N GLU A 350 -33.24 -2.53 -8.09
CA GLU A 350 -33.85 -3.75 -7.54
C GLU A 350 -34.61 -3.43 -6.25
N GLU A 351 -35.90 -3.79 -6.19
CA GLU A 351 -36.68 -3.59 -4.96
C GLU A 351 -36.14 -4.49 -3.83
N ARG A 352 -35.74 -3.85 -2.72
CA ARG A 352 -35.30 -4.52 -1.50
C ARG A 352 -36.15 -4.04 -0.34
N SER A 353 -36.81 -4.97 0.34
CA SER A 353 -37.68 -4.65 1.48
C SER A 353 -36.91 -3.88 2.56
N GLY A 354 -37.45 -2.74 2.97
CA GLY A 354 -36.83 -1.89 3.99
C GLY A 354 -35.65 -1.04 3.52
N MET A 355 -35.28 -1.04 2.23
CA MET A 355 -34.16 -0.23 1.72
C MET A 355 -34.64 0.76 0.67
N ARG A 356 -34.35 2.05 0.88
CA ARG A 356 -34.73 3.13 -0.05
C ARG A 356 -33.51 3.98 -0.38
N THR A 357 -33.40 4.34 -1.65
CA THR A 357 -32.29 5.13 -2.20
C THR A 357 -32.85 6.31 -2.98
N THR A 358 -32.13 7.43 -3.01
CA THR A 358 -32.57 8.61 -3.78
C THR A 358 -32.20 8.47 -5.26
N PRO A 359 -33.06 8.89 -6.20
CA PRO A 359 -32.73 8.90 -7.64
C PRO A 359 -31.56 9.81 -8.03
N SER A 360 -31.20 10.78 -7.19
CA SER A 360 -30.05 11.67 -7.39
C SER A 360 -28.70 11.01 -7.07
N LEU A 361 -28.70 9.77 -6.59
CA LEU A 361 -27.48 9.06 -6.20
C LEU A 361 -26.70 8.64 -7.44
N VAL A 362 -25.49 9.18 -7.59
CA VAL A 362 -24.50 8.78 -8.58
C VAL A 362 -23.48 7.92 -7.86
N LEU A 363 -23.54 6.62 -8.11
CA LEU A 363 -22.78 5.62 -7.39
C LEU A 363 -21.35 5.51 -7.90
N GLY A 364 -20.40 5.60 -6.97
CA GLY A 364 -19.04 5.13 -7.14
C GLY A 364 -18.86 3.80 -6.43
N TYR A 365 -18.80 2.69 -7.17
CA TYR A 365 -18.67 1.36 -6.59
C TYR A 365 -17.25 0.80 -6.78
N ALA A 366 -16.67 0.30 -5.70
CA ALA A 366 -15.45 -0.50 -5.74
C ALA A 366 -15.66 -1.78 -4.92
N SER A 367 -15.68 -2.92 -5.61
CA SER A 367 -15.75 -4.24 -4.97
C SER A 367 -14.37 -4.68 -4.46
N GLN A 368 -14.36 -5.73 -3.64
CA GLN A 368 -13.16 -6.30 -2.99
C GLN A 368 -12.02 -6.64 -3.96
N SER A 369 -12.32 -6.94 -5.23
CA SER A 369 -11.30 -7.25 -6.24
C SER A 369 -10.85 -6.03 -7.05
N LEU A 370 -11.54 -4.89 -6.96
CA LEU A 370 -11.41 -3.73 -7.87
C LEU A 370 -11.41 -4.11 -9.36
N ALA A 371 -11.90 -5.32 -9.70
CA ALA A 371 -11.60 -5.99 -10.96
C ALA A 371 -12.72 -5.91 -12.00
N GLU A 372 -13.78 -5.13 -11.77
CA GLU A 372 -14.89 -4.94 -12.72
C GLU A 372 -14.53 -4.02 -13.89
N LEU A 373 -13.28 -4.07 -14.32
CA LEU A 373 -12.84 -3.47 -15.57
C LEU A 373 -12.92 -4.53 -16.68
N PRO A 374 -13.50 -4.19 -17.84
CA PRO A 374 -13.59 -5.11 -18.97
C PRO A 374 -12.18 -5.47 -19.46
N ASP A 375 -11.76 -6.73 -19.26
CA ASP A 375 -10.40 -7.20 -19.56
C ASP A 375 -9.99 -6.99 -21.03
N ALA A 376 -10.96 -7.02 -21.95
CA ALA A 376 -10.76 -6.86 -23.38
C ALA A 376 -10.57 -5.41 -23.84
N ASP A 377 -11.06 -4.44 -23.06
CA ASP A 377 -10.94 -3.03 -23.42
C ASP A 377 -9.50 -2.53 -23.18
N THR A 378 -9.18 -1.37 -23.74
CA THR A 378 -7.91 -0.69 -23.47
C THR A 378 -8.09 0.37 -22.38
N PRO A 379 -7.07 0.64 -21.53
CA PRO A 379 -7.14 1.75 -20.58
C PRO A 379 -7.49 3.08 -21.25
N HIS A 380 -6.94 3.32 -22.44
CA HIS A 380 -7.22 4.51 -23.22
C HIS A 380 -8.70 4.59 -23.65
N ASP A 381 -9.25 3.54 -24.25
CA ASP A 381 -10.65 3.52 -24.68
C ASP A 381 -11.61 3.65 -23.50
N LEU A 382 -11.32 2.97 -22.38
CA LEU A 382 -12.11 3.08 -21.16
C LEU A 382 -12.22 4.55 -20.71
N ILE A 383 -11.09 5.27 -20.63
CA ILE A 383 -11.10 6.65 -20.13
C ILE A 383 -11.65 7.64 -21.17
N SER A 384 -11.19 7.53 -22.41
CA SER A 384 -11.55 8.47 -23.48
C SER A 384 -13.02 8.37 -23.86
N ARG A 385 -13.58 7.16 -23.97
CA ARG A 385 -14.97 6.94 -24.40
C ARG A 385 -15.97 7.09 -23.26
N ARG A 386 -15.65 6.59 -22.06
CA ARG A 386 -16.61 6.58 -20.94
C ARG A 386 -16.80 7.95 -20.29
N PHE A 387 -15.77 8.81 -20.34
CA PHE A 387 -15.77 10.09 -19.61
C PHE A 387 -15.56 11.34 -20.50
N ASP A 388 -15.52 11.17 -21.83
CA ASP A 388 -15.39 12.25 -22.82
C ASP A 388 -14.21 13.22 -22.57
N VAL A 389 -13.09 12.68 -22.10
CA VAL A 389 -11.91 13.45 -21.68
C VAL A 389 -11.02 13.87 -22.88
N GLY A 390 -11.25 13.26 -24.05
CA GLY A 390 -10.41 13.43 -25.25
C GLY A 390 -9.09 12.65 -25.19
N ASP A 391 -8.47 12.41 -26.35
CA ASP A 391 -7.30 11.51 -26.51
C ASP A 391 -6.05 12.00 -25.76
N GLN A 392 -5.61 13.23 -26.00
CA GLN A 392 -4.41 13.78 -25.33
C GLN A 392 -4.54 13.87 -23.81
N PRO A 393 -5.64 14.41 -23.24
CA PRO A 393 -5.81 14.46 -21.80
C PRO A 393 -5.94 13.06 -21.17
N ALA A 394 -6.60 12.10 -21.83
CA ALA A 394 -6.69 10.72 -21.35
C ALA A 394 -5.30 10.08 -21.19
N ARG A 395 -4.40 10.25 -22.17
CA ARG A 395 -3.02 9.73 -22.07
C ARG A 395 -2.26 10.33 -20.89
N GLY A 396 -2.45 11.62 -20.64
CA GLY A 396 -1.85 12.32 -19.50
C GLY A 396 -2.37 11.81 -18.15
N LEU A 397 -3.68 11.59 -18.04
CA LEU A 397 -4.29 11.02 -16.83
C LEU A 397 -3.84 9.59 -16.57
N LEU A 398 -3.81 8.75 -17.60
CA LEU A 398 -3.34 7.36 -17.51
C LEU A 398 -1.86 7.29 -17.13
N ALA A 399 -1.02 8.14 -17.73
CA ALA A 399 0.39 8.25 -17.33
C ALA A 399 0.52 8.71 -15.87
N GLY A 400 -0.32 9.65 -15.43
CA GLY A 400 -0.40 10.09 -14.03
C GLY A 400 -0.87 8.98 -13.07
N ALA A 401 -1.71 8.06 -13.53
CA ALA A 401 -2.11 6.86 -12.79
C ALA A 401 -1.07 5.72 -12.85
N GLY A 402 0.12 5.97 -13.43
CA GLY A 402 1.20 4.99 -13.52
C GLY A 402 1.02 3.95 -14.64
N ILE A 403 0.18 4.24 -15.64
CA ILE A 403 0.01 3.41 -16.84
C ILE A 403 0.84 4.01 -17.96
N ALA A 404 1.98 3.36 -18.25
CA ALA A 404 2.92 3.79 -19.27
C ALA A 404 2.29 3.82 -20.67
N ILE A 405 2.76 4.75 -21.52
CA ILE A 405 2.14 5.06 -22.82
C ILE A 405 2.00 3.82 -23.71
N ASP A 406 2.99 2.93 -23.70
CA ASP A 406 3.01 1.66 -24.43
C ASP A 406 1.93 0.67 -23.96
N ARG A 407 1.48 0.78 -22.71
CA ARG A 407 0.46 -0.07 -22.10
C ARG A 407 -0.96 0.49 -22.21
N GLN A 408 -1.11 1.76 -22.57
CA GLN A 408 -2.43 2.42 -22.60
C GLN A 408 -3.35 1.89 -23.71
N THR A 409 -2.80 1.32 -24.77
CA THR A 409 -3.53 0.74 -25.90
C THR A 409 -3.57 -0.79 -25.87
N GLY A 410 -2.93 -1.42 -24.88
CA GLY A 410 -3.01 -2.86 -24.64
C GLY A 410 -4.28 -3.25 -23.87
N PRO A 411 -4.63 -4.54 -23.84
CA PRO A 411 -5.80 -5.00 -23.09
C PRO A 411 -5.61 -4.79 -21.58
N ILE A 412 -6.67 -4.37 -20.89
CA ILE A 412 -6.69 -4.18 -19.43
C ILE A 412 -6.31 -5.47 -18.71
N GLY A 413 -6.69 -6.64 -19.24
CA GLY A 413 -6.32 -7.94 -18.68
C GLY A 413 -4.82 -8.21 -18.59
N ALA A 414 -3.98 -7.48 -19.35
CA ALA A 414 -2.52 -7.58 -19.29
C ALA A 414 -1.86 -6.65 -18.26
N LEU A 415 -2.65 -5.80 -17.58
CA LEU A 415 -2.15 -4.96 -16.50
C LEU A 415 -1.95 -5.78 -15.23
N SER A 416 -0.93 -5.40 -14.44
CA SER A 416 -0.78 -5.92 -13.07
C SER A 416 -1.98 -5.54 -12.19
N GLY A 417 -2.22 -6.29 -11.11
CA GLY A 417 -3.30 -5.98 -10.16
C GLY A 417 -3.25 -4.54 -9.63
N GLY A 418 -2.06 -4.03 -9.29
CA GLY A 418 -1.89 -2.65 -8.86
C GLY A 418 -2.18 -1.61 -9.95
N GLN A 419 -1.83 -1.89 -11.22
CA GLN A 419 -2.20 -1.03 -12.35
C GLN A 419 -3.71 -1.04 -12.62
N ARG A 420 -4.36 -2.20 -12.50
CA ARG A 420 -5.83 -2.31 -12.59
C ARG A 420 -6.51 -1.51 -11.49
N ALA A 421 -6.04 -1.63 -10.24
CA ALA A 421 -6.56 -0.87 -9.12
C ALA A 421 -6.43 0.64 -9.34
N ARG A 422 -5.26 1.13 -9.81
CA ARG A 422 -5.07 2.55 -10.15
C ARG A 422 -5.96 3.00 -11.32
N LEU A 423 -6.18 2.17 -12.33
CA LEU A 423 -7.12 2.45 -13.42
C LEU A 423 -8.57 2.55 -12.92
N ALA A 424 -8.98 1.62 -12.05
CA ALA A 424 -10.30 1.63 -11.44
C ALA A 424 -10.51 2.87 -10.57
N MET A 425 -9.51 3.26 -9.78
CA MET A 425 -9.52 4.51 -9.01
C MET A 425 -9.61 5.75 -9.90
N LEU A 426 -8.87 5.80 -11.01
CA LEU A 426 -8.98 6.89 -11.97
C LEU A 426 -10.39 6.97 -12.58
N ALA A 427 -10.95 5.83 -13.00
CA ALA A 427 -12.30 5.77 -13.54
C ALA A 427 -13.35 6.21 -12.51
N LEU A 428 -13.20 5.77 -11.26
CA LEU A 428 -14.06 6.17 -10.16
C LEU A 428 -14.03 7.69 -9.93
N ARG A 429 -12.84 8.29 -9.94
CA ARG A 429 -12.66 9.75 -9.79
C ARG A 429 -13.28 10.54 -10.95
N LEU A 430 -13.13 10.04 -12.18
CA LEU A 430 -13.71 10.69 -13.36
C LEU A 430 -15.23 10.57 -13.43
N ALA A 431 -15.81 9.53 -12.82
CA ALA A 431 -17.25 9.37 -12.70
C ALA A 431 -17.91 10.45 -11.82
N ARG A 432 -17.14 11.14 -10.96
CA ARG A 432 -17.62 12.16 -10.02
C ARG A 432 -18.85 11.71 -9.21
N PRO A 433 -18.79 10.55 -8.53
CA PRO A 433 -19.90 10.06 -7.75
C PRO A 433 -20.17 10.97 -6.55
N ASN A 434 -21.43 11.04 -6.13
CA ASN A 434 -21.82 11.73 -4.89
C ASN A 434 -21.99 10.77 -3.71
N PHE A 435 -22.01 9.46 -3.98
CA PHE A 435 -22.05 8.41 -2.99
C PHE A 435 -21.09 7.28 -3.37
N TYR A 436 -20.16 6.95 -2.48
CA TYR A 436 -19.21 5.86 -2.65
C TYR A 436 -19.65 4.62 -1.85
N LEU A 437 -19.62 3.46 -2.50
CA LEU A 437 -19.84 2.16 -1.87
C LEU A 437 -18.58 1.32 -2.07
N LEU A 438 -17.82 1.12 -1.00
CA LEU A 438 -16.47 0.56 -1.07
C LEU A 438 -16.36 -0.69 -0.20
N ASP A 439 -15.97 -1.82 -0.78
CA ASP A 439 -15.68 -3.05 -0.05
C ASP A 439 -14.17 -3.35 -0.14
N GLU A 440 -13.46 -3.21 0.97
CA GLU A 440 -12.00 -3.39 1.10
C GLU A 440 -11.17 -2.64 0.03
N PRO A 441 -11.35 -1.31 -0.13
CA PRO A 441 -10.74 -0.56 -1.24
C PRO A 441 -9.21 -0.46 -1.16
N THR A 442 -8.61 -0.78 -0.01
CA THR A 442 -7.17 -0.62 0.25
C THR A 442 -6.33 -1.85 -0.09
N ASN A 443 -6.94 -3.04 -0.25
CA ASN A 443 -6.23 -4.32 -0.40
C ASN A 443 -5.25 -4.41 -1.58
N HIS A 444 -5.44 -3.59 -2.61
CA HIS A 444 -4.62 -3.60 -3.82
C HIS A 444 -3.92 -2.26 -4.08
N LEU A 445 -4.02 -1.33 -3.13
CA LEU A 445 -3.41 -0.02 -3.21
C LEU A 445 -2.09 -0.01 -2.43
N ASP A 446 -1.07 0.62 -3.01
CA ASP A 446 0.08 1.02 -2.24
C ASP A 446 -0.27 2.20 -1.33
N ILE A 447 0.64 2.53 -0.40
CA ILE A 447 0.44 3.60 0.58
C ILE A 447 0.07 4.92 -0.12
N GLU A 448 0.72 5.26 -1.22
CA GLU A 448 0.39 6.48 -2.00
C GLU A 448 -1.01 6.42 -2.61
N GLY A 449 -1.42 5.25 -3.14
CA GLY A 449 -2.77 5.04 -3.63
C GLY A 449 -3.82 5.14 -2.52
N GLN A 450 -3.53 4.62 -1.33
CA GLN A 450 -4.40 4.74 -0.17
C GLN A 450 -4.53 6.21 0.29
N GLU A 451 -3.42 6.94 0.41
CA GLU A 451 -3.41 8.37 0.75
C GLU A 451 -4.18 9.21 -0.29
N ALA A 452 -4.05 8.88 -1.58
CA ALA A 452 -4.80 9.56 -2.64
C ALA A 452 -6.31 9.30 -2.54
N LEU A 453 -6.72 8.07 -2.21
CA LEU A 453 -8.12 7.72 -1.99
C LEU A 453 -8.68 8.41 -0.73
N GLU A 454 -7.91 8.45 0.35
CA GLU A 454 -8.25 9.19 1.57
C GLU A 454 -8.49 10.67 1.29
N ALA A 455 -7.58 11.29 0.54
CA ALA A 455 -7.69 12.70 0.16
C ALA A 455 -8.95 12.95 -0.68
N GLU A 456 -9.28 12.07 -1.63
CA GLU A 456 -10.48 12.20 -2.46
C GLU A 456 -11.77 12.01 -1.64
N LEU A 457 -11.84 11.01 -0.75
CA LEU A 457 -13.02 10.76 0.09
C LEU A 457 -13.24 11.79 1.18
N THR A 458 -12.18 12.53 1.54
CA THR A 458 -12.24 13.65 2.48
C THR A 458 -12.48 14.99 1.76
N ALA A 459 -12.21 15.05 0.46
CA ALA A 459 -12.36 16.25 -0.36
C ALA A 459 -13.80 16.40 -0.88
N GLY A 460 -14.49 17.42 -0.38
CA GLY A 460 -15.89 17.69 -0.74
C GLY A 460 -16.85 16.95 0.17
N GLU A 461 -18.12 17.33 0.18
CA GLU A 461 -19.19 16.68 0.97
C GLU A 461 -19.54 15.28 0.41
N THR A 462 -18.53 14.49 0.06
CA THR A 462 -18.64 13.13 -0.44
C THR A 462 -19.18 12.25 0.66
N SER A 463 -20.18 11.44 0.29
CA SER A 463 -20.81 10.50 1.20
C SER A 463 -20.34 9.10 0.86
N CYS A 464 -20.15 8.24 1.85
CA CYS A 464 -19.78 6.86 1.58
C CYS A 464 -20.30 5.88 2.63
N LEU A 465 -20.47 4.63 2.18
CA LEU A 465 -20.48 3.45 3.03
C LEU A 465 -19.28 2.60 2.65
N LEU A 466 -18.39 2.35 3.60
CA LEU A 466 -17.17 1.59 3.35
C LEU A 466 -16.97 0.44 4.36
N VAL A 467 -16.34 -0.63 3.89
CA VAL A 467 -15.80 -1.72 4.70
C VAL A 467 -14.29 -1.76 4.45
N SER A 468 -13.50 -1.81 5.51
CA SER A 468 -12.05 -1.96 5.39
C SER A 468 -11.46 -2.58 6.65
N HIS A 469 -10.45 -3.42 6.47
CA HIS A 469 -9.56 -3.89 7.53
C HIS A 469 -8.37 -2.95 7.80
N ASP A 470 -8.14 -1.93 6.97
CA ASP A 470 -7.06 -0.96 7.17
C ASP A 470 -7.44 0.04 8.27
N ARG A 471 -6.83 -0.14 9.44
CA ARG A 471 -7.07 0.68 10.63
C ARG A 471 -6.76 2.15 10.39
N SER A 472 -5.69 2.45 9.66
CA SER A 472 -5.28 3.83 9.37
C SER A 472 -6.25 4.51 8.42
N PHE A 473 -6.69 3.80 7.37
CA PHE A 473 -7.69 4.28 6.42
C PHE A 473 -9.03 4.56 7.09
N VAL A 474 -9.51 3.64 7.94
CA VAL A 474 -10.76 3.80 8.68
C VAL A 474 -10.71 5.02 9.60
N ARG A 475 -9.61 5.23 10.33
CA ARG A 475 -9.41 6.39 11.21
C ARG A 475 -9.35 7.71 10.44
N ALA A 476 -8.75 7.70 9.25
CA ALA A 476 -8.60 8.91 8.44
C ALA A 476 -9.94 9.38 7.84
N ILE A 477 -10.79 8.45 7.40
CA ILE A 477 -12.00 8.77 6.61
C ILE A 477 -13.28 8.74 7.43
N GLY A 478 -13.42 7.76 8.33
CA GLY A 478 -14.68 7.49 9.03
C GLY A 478 -15.12 8.63 9.93
N ASN A 479 -16.39 9.05 9.81
CA ASN A 479 -17.02 9.99 10.75
C ASN A 479 -18.28 9.43 11.45
N ARG A 480 -18.76 8.26 10.99
CA ARG A 480 -19.84 7.49 11.60
C ARG A 480 -19.48 6.01 11.52
N PHE A 481 -19.76 5.24 12.55
CA PHE A 481 -19.35 3.84 12.62
C PHE A 481 -20.57 2.97 12.91
N TRP A 482 -20.86 2.04 12.01
CA TRP A 482 -21.91 1.04 12.18
C TRP A 482 -21.27 -0.30 12.47
N ARG A 483 -21.50 -0.85 13.65
CA ARG A 483 -20.97 -2.14 14.09
C ARG A 483 -22.06 -3.20 14.03
N ILE A 484 -21.75 -4.33 13.40
CA ILE A 484 -22.55 -5.54 13.49
C ILE A 484 -22.20 -6.23 14.81
N ASP A 485 -23.08 -6.12 15.79
CA ASP A 485 -22.94 -6.76 17.10
C ASP A 485 -24.19 -7.60 17.42
N LYS A 486 -24.00 -8.84 17.87
CA LYS A 486 -25.07 -9.76 18.26
C LYS A 486 -26.26 -9.81 17.29
N ARG A 487 -25.97 -9.90 15.98
CA ARG A 487 -26.94 -9.92 14.86
C ARG A 487 -27.78 -8.63 14.73
N ARG A 488 -27.26 -7.49 15.19
CA ARG A 488 -27.87 -6.16 15.04
C ARG A 488 -26.85 -5.16 14.55
N LEU A 489 -27.31 -4.18 13.78
CA LEU A 489 -26.49 -3.05 13.36
C LEU A 489 -26.65 -1.90 14.38
N VAL A 490 -25.60 -1.65 15.15
CA VAL A 490 -25.54 -0.57 16.14
C VAL A 490 -24.61 0.53 15.67
N GLU A 491 -24.92 1.77 16.02
CA GLU A 491 -24.00 2.90 15.78
C GLU A 491 -23.10 3.06 16.99
N VAL A 492 -21.81 3.25 16.76
CA VAL A 492 -20.78 3.43 17.79
C VAL A 492 -20.01 4.72 17.53
N ASP A 493 -19.40 5.29 18.58
CA ASP A 493 -18.74 6.59 18.51
C ASP A 493 -17.40 6.51 17.77
N ASP A 494 -16.67 5.40 17.93
CA ASP A 494 -15.35 5.18 17.34
C ASP A 494 -15.11 3.69 17.01
N PRO A 495 -14.09 3.36 16.19
CA PRO A 495 -13.79 1.99 15.79
C PRO A 495 -12.80 1.28 16.74
N GLU A 496 -12.25 1.94 17.76
CA GLU A 496 -11.08 1.44 18.50
C GLU A 496 -11.40 0.21 19.34
N ALA A 497 -12.55 0.22 20.03
CA ALA A 497 -13.01 -0.96 20.77
C ALA A 497 -13.19 -2.16 19.83
N PHE A 498 -13.74 -1.93 18.64
CA PHE A 498 -13.88 -2.99 17.65
C PHE A 498 -12.51 -3.51 17.17
N PHE A 499 -11.53 -2.62 16.92
CA PHE A 499 -10.20 -3.06 16.50
C PHE A 499 -9.51 -3.90 17.56
N GLN A 500 -9.57 -3.50 18.84
CA GLN A 500 -9.00 -4.29 19.93
C GLN A 500 -9.64 -5.67 20.01
N GLU A 501 -10.97 -5.72 20.08
CA GLU A 501 -11.71 -6.98 20.12
C GLU A 501 -11.47 -7.87 18.89
N ALA A 502 -11.40 -7.29 17.69
CA ALA A 502 -11.18 -8.04 16.45
C ALA A 502 -9.76 -8.58 16.32
N MET A 503 -8.77 -7.90 16.92
CA MET A 503 -7.37 -8.33 16.96
C MET A 503 -7.12 -9.42 18.02
N GLU A 504 -7.89 -9.38 19.12
CA GLU A 504 -7.85 -10.37 20.21
C GLU A 504 -8.73 -11.60 19.94
N ALA A 505 -9.63 -11.52 18.96
CA ALA A 505 -10.52 -12.61 18.61
C ALA A 505 -9.70 -13.86 18.20
N GLU A 506 -9.97 -14.98 18.86
CA GLU A 506 -9.47 -16.29 18.42
C GLU A 506 -10.08 -16.59 17.04
N GLY A 507 -9.24 -16.60 16.00
CA GLY A 507 -9.63 -16.67 14.59
C GLY A 507 -9.90 -18.04 14.02
#